data_AF-F2JJE7-F1
#
_entry.id   AF-F2JJE7-F1
#
_cell.length_a   1.000
_cell.length_b   1.000
_cell.length_c   1.000
_cell.angle_alpha   90.00
_cell.angle_beta   90.00
_cell.angle_gamma   90.00
#
_symmetry.space_group_name_H-M   'P 1'
#
loop_
_entity.id
_entity.type
_entity.pdbx_description
1 polymer ?
#
loop_
_entity_poly.entity_id
_entity_poly.type
_entity_poly.pdbx_seq_one_letter_code
_entity_poly.pdbx_strand_id
1 'polypeptide(L)'
;MKLGLKRKACMLMLAMTMTAGAVTTPLYADNISFKELLVKTVAIIETEPNFSVNGAFHELDYGYLLKPIMKDGKSSADTMMAPLRDIFEKLAATYSYNEKTGEIKMKLNDTTLTMKVGETEAKLDNKTLKAPYAPELVTNEDGGKTLYLPVKFVFESLDANVSWDSKRCRLVATCIMTPRQGGEDLKTGGDWTFGALLNKKDSEYGSTTAKKVADNIVAFQNSNGGWMKVVDAVDMTQSIKDQSATLLKSTIDNDATITQMRYLAKVYTATGNKKYAESFMKGLNYLVDGQYDNGGWAQYFPVATGYFKNITINDNAMANVLELLLDVVQADPGYEFVTKEYADKIPEVQKCIDKGIQCILDLQIEVDGVKTAWASQYDEVTLEPTFGRAYEIPSIATQESVRVMQFLMRLEDPSKEVVEAVKAGMAWLDKVKIEGKKMTTITDYSLEFGSNRVLVDDPKSTIWARFYEIDSTFKPVFSGRDSVVKYSMEDISYERRNKYSWYGSYLKDEVKTQYNEWLKAIEK
;
A
#
# COMPACT_ATOMS: atom_id res chain seq x y z
N MET A 1 -59.45 3.48 -8.71
CA MET A 1 -58.37 3.27 -9.70
C MET A 1 -57.06 3.71 -9.06
N LYS A 2 -56.30 2.78 -8.49
CA LYS A 2 -54.94 2.96 -7.94
C LYS A 2 -54.19 1.67 -8.31
N LEU A 3 -53.21 1.75 -9.20
CA LEU A 3 -52.33 0.63 -9.52
C LEU A 3 -51.11 0.67 -8.58
N GLY A 4 -50.93 -0.39 -7.80
CA GLY A 4 -49.73 -0.64 -7.00
C GLY A 4 -48.82 -1.65 -7.71
N LEU A 5 -47.54 -1.29 -7.89
CA LEU A 5 -46.51 -2.21 -8.36
C LEU A 5 -46.08 -3.16 -7.22
N LYS A 6 -46.13 -4.47 -7.48
CA LYS A 6 -45.64 -5.54 -6.61
C LYS A 6 -44.12 -5.70 -6.73
N ARG A 7 -43.40 -5.68 -5.60
CA ARG A 7 -42.02 -6.16 -5.46
C ARG A 7 -42.00 -7.69 -5.62
N LYS A 8 -41.22 -8.22 -6.56
CA LYS A 8 -40.87 -9.65 -6.63
C LYS A 8 -39.65 -9.90 -5.74
N ALA A 9 -39.82 -10.71 -4.70
CA ALA A 9 -38.73 -11.31 -3.94
C ALA A 9 -38.23 -12.55 -4.71
N CYS A 10 -36.92 -12.62 -4.96
CA CYS A 10 -36.26 -13.80 -5.52
C CYS A 10 -35.88 -14.71 -4.34
N MET A 11 -36.55 -15.86 -4.21
CA MET A 11 -36.27 -16.87 -3.20
C MET A 11 -35.30 -17.89 -3.80
N LEU A 12 -34.10 -18.02 -3.23
CA LEU A 12 -33.15 -19.08 -3.56
C LEU A 12 -33.61 -20.36 -2.84
N MET A 13 -33.99 -21.41 -3.57
CA MET A 13 -34.28 -22.72 -2.99
C MET A 13 -33.02 -23.59 -3.04
N LEU A 14 -32.50 -23.98 -1.87
CA LEU A 14 -31.51 -25.04 -1.73
C LEU A 14 -32.26 -26.33 -1.33
N ALA A 15 -32.19 -27.38 -2.14
CA ALA A 15 -32.78 -28.68 -1.83
C ALA A 15 -31.74 -29.55 -1.10
N MET A 16 -32.00 -29.89 0.15
CA MET A 16 -31.27 -30.95 0.88
C MET A 16 -32.18 -32.19 0.98
N THR A 17 -31.78 -33.28 0.34
CA THR A 17 -32.32 -34.62 0.60
C THR A 17 -31.63 -35.20 1.84
N MET A 18 -32.36 -35.34 2.95
CA MET A 18 -31.89 -36.08 4.13
C MET A 18 -32.40 -37.52 4.09
N THR A 19 -31.49 -38.48 4.01
CA THR A 19 -31.74 -39.87 4.39
C THR A 19 -31.44 -40.04 5.88
N ALA A 20 -32.44 -40.44 6.66
CA ALA A 20 -32.32 -40.64 8.10
C ALA A 20 -31.51 -41.91 8.41
N GLY A 21 -30.35 -41.72 9.05
CA GLY A 21 -29.59 -42.76 9.75
C GLY A 21 -29.24 -42.23 11.14
N ALA A 22 -29.63 -42.97 12.18
CA ALA A 22 -29.44 -42.58 13.57
C ALA A 22 -27.93 -42.45 13.91
N VAL A 23 -27.51 -41.25 14.33
CA VAL A 23 -26.19 -41.00 14.90
C VAL A 23 -26.38 -40.34 16.26
N THR A 24 -25.86 -41.01 17.29
CA THR A 24 -25.72 -40.49 18.66
C THR A 24 -24.87 -39.22 18.65
N THR A 25 -25.45 -38.13 19.13
CA THR A 25 -24.83 -36.81 19.30
C THR A 25 -23.68 -36.83 20.30
N PRO A 26 -22.47 -36.36 19.95
CA PRO A 26 -21.61 -35.70 20.92
C PRO A 26 -21.97 -34.20 20.95
N LEU A 27 -21.88 -33.61 22.15
CA LEU A 27 -22.04 -32.17 22.38
C LEU A 27 -21.11 -31.38 21.44
N TYR A 28 -21.68 -30.50 20.62
CA TYR A 28 -20.99 -29.36 20.02
C TYR A 28 -21.82 -28.09 20.28
N ALA A 29 -21.09 -26.99 20.37
CA ALA A 29 -21.45 -25.71 20.93
C ALA A 29 -22.72 -25.03 20.37
N ASP A 30 -23.15 -24.03 21.13
CA ASP A 30 -24.40 -23.26 21.07
C ASP A 30 -24.83 -22.75 19.68
N ASN A 31 -26.14 -22.48 19.57
CA ASN A 31 -26.85 -21.89 18.43
C ASN A 31 -26.07 -20.77 17.71
N ILE A 32 -25.31 -21.10 16.66
CA ILE A 32 -24.79 -20.09 15.71
C ILE A 32 -25.97 -19.60 14.88
N SER A 33 -26.36 -18.34 15.04
CA SER A 33 -27.39 -17.73 14.21
C SER A 33 -26.88 -17.51 12.79
N PHE A 34 -27.69 -17.75 11.75
CA PHE A 34 -27.32 -17.40 10.37
C PHE A 34 -27.05 -15.89 10.23
N LYS A 35 -27.57 -15.05 11.14
CA LYS A 35 -27.28 -13.61 11.19
C LYS A 35 -25.87 -13.29 11.67
N GLU A 36 -25.22 -14.23 12.32
CA GLU A 36 -23.87 -14.09 12.84
C GLU A 36 -22.84 -14.61 11.84
N LEU A 37 -23.19 -15.52 10.93
CA LEU A 37 -22.25 -16.01 9.92
C LEU A 37 -21.74 -14.89 9.01
N LEU A 38 -20.42 -14.82 8.87
CA LEU A 38 -19.74 -13.93 7.93
C LEU A 38 -19.49 -14.69 6.63
N VAL A 39 -19.93 -14.13 5.51
CA VAL A 39 -19.59 -14.67 4.19
C VAL A 39 -18.46 -13.83 3.61
N LYS A 40 -17.31 -14.47 3.34
CA LYS A 40 -16.19 -13.86 2.62
C LYS A 40 -15.99 -14.55 1.28
N THR A 41 -15.85 -13.76 0.22
CA THR A 41 -15.50 -14.25 -1.11
C THR A 41 -14.05 -13.92 -1.41
N VAL A 42 -13.24 -14.95 -1.64
CA VAL A 42 -11.88 -14.83 -2.15
C VAL A 42 -11.89 -15.03 -3.66
N ALA A 43 -11.19 -14.19 -4.41
CA ALA A 43 -11.00 -14.39 -5.84
C ALA A 43 -9.52 -14.27 -6.23
N ILE A 44 -9.02 -15.18 -7.06
CA ILE A 44 -7.62 -15.20 -7.52
C ILE A 44 -7.61 -15.30 -9.04
N ILE A 45 -7.00 -14.32 -9.70
CA ILE A 45 -6.95 -14.23 -11.17
C ILE A 45 -5.64 -14.86 -11.65
N GLU A 46 -5.73 -15.77 -12.61
CA GLU A 46 -4.58 -16.55 -13.13
C GLU A 46 -3.40 -15.68 -13.59
N THR A 47 -3.68 -14.54 -14.21
CA THR A 47 -2.65 -13.71 -14.87
C THR A 47 -2.16 -12.53 -14.01
N GLU A 48 -2.73 -12.34 -12.83
CA GLU A 48 -2.49 -11.17 -11.99
C GLU A 48 -1.82 -11.55 -10.67
N PRO A 49 -0.94 -10.70 -10.12
CA PRO A 49 -0.26 -11.01 -8.87
C PRO A 49 -1.11 -10.68 -7.64
N ASN A 50 -2.42 -10.87 -7.74
CA ASN A 50 -3.38 -10.36 -6.79
C ASN A 50 -4.49 -11.36 -6.49
N PHE A 51 -5.05 -11.19 -5.29
CA PHE A 51 -6.33 -11.76 -4.91
C PHE A 51 -7.26 -10.65 -4.45
N SER A 52 -8.56 -10.94 -4.32
CA SER A 52 -9.51 -10.04 -3.67
C SER A 52 -10.27 -10.74 -2.56
N VAL A 53 -10.55 -10.03 -1.47
CA VAL A 53 -11.49 -10.46 -0.42
C VAL A 53 -12.67 -9.49 -0.42
N ASN A 54 -13.87 -9.98 -0.70
CA ASN A 54 -15.08 -9.16 -0.86
C ASN A 54 -14.89 -7.99 -1.84
N GLY A 55 -14.13 -8.22 -2.92
CA GLY A 55 -13.82 -7.21 -3.93
C GLY A 55 -12.71 -6.22 -3.55
N ALA A 56 -12.17 -6.26 -2.34
CA ALA A 56 -10.97 -5.51 -1.96
C ALA A 56 -9.73 -6.29 -2.41
N PHE A 57 -8.91 -5.70 -3.29
CA PHE A 57 -7.76 -6.37 -3.88
C PHE A 57 -6.47 -6.21 -3.05
N HIS A 58 -5.67 -7.27 -3.02
CA HIS A 58 -4.42 -7.42 -2.29
C HIS A 58 -3.40 -8.19 -3.18
N GLU A 59 -2.10 -8.06 -2.92
CA GLU A 59 -1.07 -8.83 -3.65
C GLU A 59 -0.89 -10.22 -3.06
N LEU A 60 -0.52 -11.19 -3.91
CA LEU A 60 -0.11 -12.53 -3.48
C LEU A 60 1.34 -12.48 -2.99
N ASP A 61 1.55 -12.69 -1.69
CA ASP A 61 2.86 -12.52 -1.04
C ASP A 61 3.39 -11.09 -1.25
N TYR A 62 2.92 -10.18 -0.41
CA TYR A 62 3.03 -8.73 -0.55
C TYR A 62 4.45 -8.27 -0.93
N GLY A 63 4.58 -7.51 -2.03
CA GLY A 63 5.84 -6.95 -2.52
C GLY A 63 6.52 -7.76 -3.64
N TYR A 64 6.20 -9.04 -3.82
CA TYR A 64 6.93 -9.90 -4.77
C TYR A 64 6.32 -9.97 -6.18
N LEU A 65 5.13 -9.39 -6.40
CA LEU A 65 4.42 -9.43 -7.69
C LEU A 65 4.21 -10.87 -8.23
N LEU A 66 4.00 -11.84 -7.34
CA LEU A 66 3.87 -13.26 -7.69
C LEU A 66 2.50 -13.58 -8.29
N LYS A 67 2.49 -14.35 -9.37
CA LYS A 67 1.26 -14.82 -10.04
C LYS A 67 0.95 -16.26 -9.67
N PRO A 68 -0.32 -16.70 -9.75
CA PRO A 68 -0.66 -18.11 -9.67
C PRO A 68 0.09 -18.95 -10.71
N ILE A 69 0.34 -20.22 -10.39
CA ILE A 69 0.91 -21.21 -11.30
C ILE A 69 -0.17 -22.21 -11.67
N MET A 70 -0.37 -22.43 -12.97
CA MET A 70 -1.32 -23.43 -13.48
C MET A 70 -0.59 -24.73 -13.79
N LYS A 71 -0.79 -25.75 -12.96
CA LYS A 71 -0.22 -27.08 -13.20
C LYS A 71 -0.81 -27.68 -14.49
N ASP A 72 0.02 -28.46 -15.17
CA ASP A 72 -0.31 -29.14 -16.43
C ASP A 72 -0.78 -28.20 -17.57
N GLY A 73 -0.53 -26.88 -17.45
CA GLY A 73 -0.85 -25.87 -18.47
C GLY A 73 -2.34 -25.62 -18.69
N LYS A 74 -3.22 -26.09 -17.80
CA LYS A 74 -4.68 -25.93 -17.94
C LYS A 74 -5.18 -24.75 -17.12
N SER A 75 -5.91 -23.84 -17.76
CA SER A 75 -6.60 -22.73 -17.10
C SER A 75 -7.88 -23.24 -16.41
N SER A 76 -7.76 -23.62 -15.13
CA SER A 76 -8.87 -24.15 -14.32
C SER A 76 -8.61 -24.05 -12.81
N ALA A 77 -9.66 -24.10 -11.99
CA ALA A 77 -9.50 -24.12 -10.54
C ALA A 77 -8.73 -25.35 -10.02
N ASP A 78 -8.81 -26.50 -10.71
CA ASP A 78 -8.18 -27.75 -10.28
C ASP A 78 -6.65 -27.72 -10.31
N THR A 79 -6.09 -26.87 -11.17
CA THR A 79 -4.66 -26.81 -11.47
C THR A 79 -3.96 -25.60 -10.85
N MET A 80 -4.71 -24.71 -10.19
CA MET A 80 -4.17 -23.46 -9.64
C MET A 80 -3.37 -23.71 -8.37
N MET A 81 -2.11 -23.27 -8.38
CA MET A 81 -1.23 -23.14 -7.23
C MET A 81 -0.99 -21.66 -6.94
N ALA A 82 -1.01 -21.25 -5.66
CA ALA A 82 -0.71 -19.86 -5.28
C ALA A 82 -0.16 -19.76 -3.85
N PRO A 83 0.53 -18.66 -3.49
CA PRO A 83 0.81 -18.33 -2.09
C PRO A 83 -0.49 -18.02 -1.35
N LEU A 84 -0.71 -18.64 -0.18
CA LEU A 84 -1.96 -18.50 0.58
C LEU A 84 -1.83 -17.73 1.90
N ARG A 85 -0.61 -17.41 2.35
CA ARG A 85 -0.37 -16.77 3.66
C ARG A 85 -1.20 -15.50 3.85
N ASP A 86 -1.07 -14.55 2.93
CA ASP A 86 -1.72 -13.24 3.05
C ASP A 86 -3.24 -13.34 2.84
N ILE A 87 -3.70 -14.34 2.09
CA ILE A 87 -5.13 -14.63 1.93
C ILE A 87 -5.73 -15.06 3.28
N PHE A 88 -5.09 -16.00 3.98
CA PHE A 88 -5.54 -16.44 5.30
C PHE A 88 -5.52 -15.31 6.32
N GLU A 89 -4.50 -14.44 6.28
CA GLU A 89 -4.47 -13.24 7.10
C GLU A 89 -5.68 -12.32 6.85
N LYS A 90 -6.02 -12.03 5.59
CA LYS A 90 -7.21 -11.21 5.24
C LYS A 90 -8.54 -11.88 5.57
N LEU A 91 -8.55 -13.21 5.66
CA LEU A 91 -9.70 -13.93 6.19
C LEU A 91 -9.82 -13.82 7.72
N ALA A 92 -8.77 -13.39 8.45
CA ALA A 92 -8.62 -13.55 9.90
C ALA A 92 -8.55 -15.03 10.34
N ALA A 93 -8.08 -15.87 9.42
CA ALA A 93 -7.77 -17.28 9.61
C ALA A 93 -6.31 -17.44 10.07
N THR A 94 -5.93 -18.62 10.57
CA THR A 94 -4.53 -18.85 10.98
C THR A 94 -3.76 -19.56 9.89
N TYR A 95 -2.53 -19.12 9.66
CA TYR A 95 -1.57 -19.74 8.75
C TYR A 95 -0.21 -19.86 9.44
N SER A 96 0.46 -20.99 9.28
CA SER A 96 1.83 -21.19 9.76
C SER A 96 2.59 -22.10 8.80
N TYR A 97 3.86 -21.78 8.59
CA TYR A 97 4.80 -22.58 7.82
C TYR A 97 6.09 -22.75 8.63
N ASN A 98 6.50 -23.99 8.84
CA ASN A 98 7.76 -24.33 9.49
C ASN A 98 8.79 -24.72 8.43
N GLU A 99 9.71 -23.79 8.14
CA GLU A 99 10.76 -23.98 7.14
C GLU A 99 11.65 -25.20 7.39
N LYS A 100 11.89 -25.57 8.66
CA LYS A 100 12.77 -26.70 9.02
C LYS A 100 12.12 -28.05 8.73
N THR A 101 10.82 -28.18 8.99
CA THR A 101 10.10 -29.45 8.83
C THR A 101 9.35 -29.53 7.51
N GLY A 102 9.15 -28.40 6.83
CA GLY A 102 8.28 -28.28 5.67
C GLY A 102 6.79 -28.33 6.02
N GLU A 103 6.41 -28.35 7.31
CA GLU A 103 5.02 -28.45 7.75
C GLU A 103 4.29 -27.14 7.55
N ILE A 104 3.06 -27.23 7.04
CA ILE A 104 2.18 -26.10 6.76
C ILE A 104 0.86 -26.37 7.45
N LYS A 105 0.44 -25.47 8.34
CA LYS A 105 -0.82 -25.59 9.08
C LYS A 105 -1.69 -24.37 8.84
N MET A 106 -2.91 -24.63 8.41
CA MET A 106 -3.93 -23.65 8.06
C MET A 106 -5.19 -23.97 8.85
N LYS A 107 -5.81 -22.96 9.48
CA LYS A 107 -7.07 -23.13 10.22
C LYS A 107 -8.06 -22.05 9.80
N LEU A 108 -9.23 -22.48 9.39
CA LEU A 108 -10.39 -21.63 9.13
C LEU A 108 -11.54 -22.12 10.02
N ASN A 109 -12.17 -21.22 10.77
CA ASN A 109 -13.10 -21.57 11.85
C ASN A 109 -12.43 -22.55 12.83
N ASP A 110 -13.03 -23.72 13.05
CA ASP A 110 -12.49 -24.80 13.90
C ASP A 110 -11.77 -25.92 13.15
N THR A 111 -11.79 -25.87 11.81
CA THR A 111 -11.22 -26.90 10.95
C THR A 111 -9.76 -26.62 10.64
N THR A 112 -8.88 -27.60 10.86
CA THR A 112 -7.43 -27.47 10.63
C THR A 112 -6.95 -28.37 9.49
N LEU A 113 -6.36 -27.79 8.45
CA LEU A 113 -5.66 -28.50 7.39
C LEU A 113 -4.15 -28.42 7.62
N THR A 114 -3.49 -29.58 7.66
CA THR A 114 -2.03 -29.71 7.71
C THR A 114 -1.52 -30.36 6.43
N MET A 115 -0.51 -29.76 5.81
CA MET A 115 0.17 -30.24 4.61
C MET A 115 1.68 -30.19 4.83
N LYS A 116 2.45 -30.81 3.92
CA LYS A 116 3.91 -30.76 3.97
C LYS A 116 4.51 -30.54 2.58
N VAL A 117 5.55 -29.70 2.51
CA VAL A 117 6.25 -29.41 1.25
C VAL A 117 6.74 -30.70 0.60
N GLY A 118 6.43 -30.87 -0.69
CA GLY A 118 6.81 -32.05 -1.48
C GLY A 118 5.94 -33.30 -1.28
N GLU A 119 4.95 -33.27 -0.39
CA GLU A 119 4.06 -34.41 -0.12
C GLU A 119 2.61 -34.11 -0.55
N THR A 120 1.96 -35.07 -1.20
CA THR A 120 0.52 -34.98 -1.55
C THR A 120 -0.39 -35.45 -0.41
N GLU A 121 0.16 -36.08 0.62
CA GLU A 121 -0.63 -36.44 1.81
C GLU A 121 -0.93 -35.17 2.62
N ALA A 122 -2.18 -35.01 3.03
CA ALA A 122 -2.63 -33.92 3.89
C ALA A 122 -3.48 -34.48 5.03
N LYS A 123 -3.57 -33.75 6.14
CA LYS A 123 -4.40 -34.11 7.30
C LYS A 123 -5.41 -33.01 7.57
N LEU A 124 -6.69 -33.34 7.43
CA LEU A 124 -7.80 -32.50 7.85
C LEU A 124 -8.25 -32.97 9.25
N ASP A 125 -7.85 -32.22 10.27
CA ASP A 125 -7.92 -32.61 11.66
C ASP A 125 -7.31 -34.01 11.86
N ASN A 126 -8.13 -35.04 12.09
CA ASN A 126 -7.70 -36.43 12.28
C ASN A 126 -7.82 -37.31 11.02
N LYS A 127 -8.31 -36.76 9.90
CA LYS A 127 -8.56 -37.49 8.65
C LYS A 127 -7.43 -37.26 7.64
N THR A 128 -6.91 -38.35 7.06
CA THR A 128 -5.94 -38.26 5.97
C THR A 128 -6.65 -38.02 4.63
N LEU A 129 -6.16 -37.05 3.87
CA LEU A 129 -6.60 -36.67 2.53
C LEU A 129 -5.41 -36.77 1.57
N LYS A 130 -5.70 -36.80 0.26
CA LYS A 130 -4.69 -36.73 -0.79
C LYS A 130 -4.94 -35.49 -1.66
N ALA A 131 -4.01 -34.55 -1.60
CA ALA A 131 -4.00 -33.37 -2.46
C ALA A 131 -3.67 -33.76 -3.92
N PRO A 132 -4.24 -33.06 -4.92
CA PRO A 132 -3.91 -33.30 -6.32
C PRO A 132 -2.45 -32.94 -6.66
N TYR A 133 -1.90 -31.93 -5.97
CA TYR A 133 -0.51 -31.49 -6.10
C TYR A 133 0.08 -31.28 -4.71
N ALA A 134 1.38 -31.56 -4.57
CA ALA A 134 2.12 -31.25 -3.36
C ALA A 134 2.38 -29.74 -3.25
N PRO A 135 2.38 -29.15 -2.04
CA PRO A 135 2.92 -27.81 -1.83
C PRO A 135 4.38 -27.74 -2.28
N GLU A 136 4.77 -26.64 -2.93
CA GLU A 136 6.10 -26.49 -3.52
C GLU A 136 6.70 -25.11 -3.23
N LEU A 137 8.03 -25.09 -3.04
CA LEU A 137 8.79 -23.84 -2.96
C LEU A 137 9.18 -23.41 -4.38
N VAL A 138 8.68 -22.26 -4.80
CA VAL A 138 8.97 -21.64 -6.09
C VAL A 138 10.05 -20.60 -5.89
N THR A 139 11.04 -20.57 -6.78
CA THR A 139 12.10 -19.55 -6.74
C THR A 139 11.60 -18.29 -7.42
N ASN A 140 11.66 -17.17 -6.69
CA ASN A 140 11.27 -15.84 -7.14
C ASN A 140 12.40 -15.23 -8.00
N GLU A 141 12.10 -14.12 -8.69
CA GLU A 141 13.10 -13.43 -9.53
C GLU A 141 14.30 -12.91 -8.72
N ASP A 142 14.08 -12.55 -7.46
CA ASP A 142 15.12 -12.12 -6.52
C ASP A 142 15.91 -13.29 -5.88
N GLY A 143 15.65 -14.52 -6.31
CA GLY A 143 16.26 -15.73 -5.76
C GLY A 143 15.65 -16.20 -4.43
N GLY A 144 14.69 -15.45 -3.86
CA GLY A 144 13.88 -15.88 -2.73
C GLY A 144 13.05 -17.11 -3.05
N LYS A 145 12.49 -17.76 -2.03
CA LYS A 145 11.58 -18.90 -2.22
C LYS A 145 10.24 -18.62 -1.58
N THR A 146 9.17 -18.71 -2.37
CA THR A 146 7.79 -18.60 -1.87
C THR A 146 7.08 -19.94 -1.94
N LEU A 147 6.29 -20.24 -0.90
CA LEU A 147 5.51 -21.46 -0.81
C LEU A 147 4.19 -21.34 -1.57
N TYR A 148 3.97 -22.25 -2.52
CA TYR A 148 2.76 -22.37 -3.32
C TYR A 148 1.96 -23.60 -2.88
N LEU A 149 0.65 -23.45 -2.77
CA LEU A 149 -0.29 -24.50 -2.37
C LEU A 149 -1.41 -24.70 -3.40
N PRO A 150 -1.98 -25.91 -3.52
CA PRO A 150 -3.11 -26.18 -4.40
C PRO A 150 -4.36 -25.47 -3.88
N VAL A 151 -4.73 -24.36 -4.55
CA VAL A 151 -5.70 -23.39 -4.03
C VAL A 151 -7.06 -24.03 -3.79
N LYS A 152 -7.63 -24.70 -4.80
CA LYS A 152 -8.94 -25.35 -4.70
C LYS A 152 -8.97 -26.38 -3.58
N PHE A 153 -7.96 -27.26 -3.53
CA PHE A 153 -7.87 -28.30 -2.50
C PHE A 153 -7.87 -27.73 -1.09
N VAL A 154 -7.08 -26.67 -0.85
CA VAL A 154 -7.01 -26.02 0.47
C VAL A 154 -8.37 -25.43 0.86
N PHE A 155 -8.99 -24.68 -0.05
CA PHE A 155 -10.28 -24.03 0.23
C PHE A 155 -11.42 -25.03 0.43
N GLU A 156 -11.57 -26.04 -0.44
CA GLU A 156 -12.61 -27.06 -0.30
C GLU A 156 -12.41 -27.93 0.95
N SER A 157 -11.16 -28.22 1.32
CA SER A 157 -10.87 -28.93 2.57
C SER A 157 -11.29 -28.14 3.82
N LEU A 158 -11.33 -26.81 3.72
CA LEU A 158 -11.76 -25.90 4.79
C LEU A 158 -13.21 -25.42 4.57
N ASP A 159 -14.03 -26.25 3.94
CA ASP A 159 -15.48 -26.05 3.73
C ASP A 159 -15.87 -24.82 2.90
N ALA A 160 -14.95 -24.26 2.11
CA ALA A 160 -15.29 -23.22 1.14
C ALA A 160 -15.82 -23.82 -0.16
N ASN A 161 -16.81 -23.16 -0.78
CA ASN A 161 -17.29 -23.51 -2.11
C ASN A 161 -16.40 -22.86 -3.17
N VAL A 162 -15.73 -23.65 -4.01
CA VAL A 162 -14.82 -23.16 -5.05
C VAL A 162 -15.45 -23.30 -6.44
N SER A 163 -15.36 -22.23 -7.22
CA SER A 163 -15.83 -22.18 -8.60
C SER A 163 -14.78 -21.53 -9.51
N TRP A 164 -14.91 -21.77 -10.83
CA TRP A 164 -14.09 -21.17 -11.86
C TRP A 164 -14.91 -20.23 -12.74
N ASP A 165 -14.51 -18.96 -12.82
CA ASP A 165 -15.04 -17.99 -13.78
C ASP A 165 -14.15 -18.00 -15.04
N SER A 166 -14.57 -18.79 -16.05
CA SER A 166 -13.81 -18.94 -17.30
C SER A 166 -13.72 -17.67 -18.13
N LYS A 167 -14.65 -16.71 -17.96
CA LYS A 167 -14.59 -15.43 -18.68
C LYS A 167 -13.55 -14.50 -18.08
N ARG A 168 -13.27 -14.65 -16.79
CA ARG A 168 -12.29 -13.83 -16.06
C ARG A 168 -10.99 -14.57 -15.74
N CYS A 169 -10.86 -15.84 -16.16
CA CYS A 169 -9.76 -16.73 -15.80
C CYS A 169 -9.45 -16.69 -14.29
N ARG A 170 -10.50 -16.83 -13.48
CA ARG A 170 -10.45 -16.53 -12.04
C ARG A 170 -11.09 -17.63 -11.21
N LEU A 171 -10.36 -18.09 -10.19
CA LEU A 171 -10.90 -18.92 -9.12
C LEU A 171 -11.69 -18.04 -8.15
N VAL A 172 -12.87 -18.50 -7.72
CA VAL A 172 -13.68 -17.84 -6.69
C VAL A 172 -14.00 -18.85 -5.59
N ALA A 173 -13.56 -18.58 -4.37
CA ALA A 173 -13.85 -19.35 -3.17
C ALA A 173 -14.80 -18.58 -2.25
N THR A 174 -15.95 -19.15 -1.94
CA THR A 174 -16.91 -18.60 -0.97
C THR A 174 -16.72 -19.31 0.38
N CYS A 175 -16.22 -18.55 1.36
CA CYS A 175 -15.96 -19.02 2.71
C CYS A 175 -17.11 -18.60 3.64
N ILE A 176 -17.67 -19.56 4.40
CA ILE A 176 -18.60 -19.28 5.49
C ILE A 176 -17.79 -19.28 6.78
N MET A 177 -17.81 -18.18 7.50
CA MET A 177 -16.98 -17.96 8.68
C MET A 177 -17.83 -17.71 9.93
N THR A 178 -17.39 -18.24 11.07
CA THR A 178 -17.96 -17.89 12.37
C THR A 178 -17.36 -16.55 12.83
N PRO A 179 -18.14 -15.65 13.46
CA PRO A 179 -17.58 -14.46 14.09
C PRO A 179 -16.54 -14.87 15.12
N ARG A 180 -15.33 -14.35 14.96
CA ARG A 180 -14.33 -14.47 16.01
C ARG A 180 -14.54 -13.33 17.01
N GLN A 181 -14.40 -13.62 18.30
CA GLN A 181 -14.09 -12.57 19.26
C GLN A 181 -12.62 -12.17 19.04
N GLY A 182 -12.38 -10.93 18.60
CA GLY A 182 -11.04 -10.36 18.41
C GLY A 182 -10.72 -10.05 16.95
N GLY A 183 -10.33 -8.80 16.69
CA GLY A 183 -10.13 -8.21 15.36
C GLY A 183 -11.24 -7.24 14.97
N GLU A 184 -11.65 -6.34 15.87
CA GLU A 184 -12.50 -5.21 15.46
C GLU A 184 -11.71 -4.32 14.49
N ASP A 185 -12.36 -3.89 13.40
CA ASP A 185 -11.79 -2.89 12.52
C ASP A 185 -11.43 -1.64 13.33
N LEU A 186 -10.29 -1.02 13.01
CA LEU A 186 -9.89 0.23 13.64
C LEU A 186 -11.02 1.23 13.57
N LYS A 187 -11.41 1.80 14.70
CA LYS A 187 -12.49 2.79 14.75
C LYS A 187 -12.14 3.95 13.81
N THR A 188 -13.06 4.28 12.91
CA THR A 188 -12.90 5.40 11.97
C THR A 188 -13.79 6.59 12.31
N GLY A 189 -13.37 7.79 11.91
CA GLY A 189 -14.11 9.04 12.07
C GLY A 189 -13.78 9.80 13.35
N GLY A 190 -14.48 10.91 13.56
CA GLY A 190 -14.19 11.86 14.65
C GLY A 190 -13.21 12.96 14.25
N ASP A 191 -12.85 13.82 15.20
CA ASP A 191 -12.05 15.00 14.90
C ASP A 191 -10.55 14.69 14.80
N TRP A 192 -10.05 13.71 15.56
CA TRP A 192 -8.61 13.40 15.66
C TRP A 192 -8.26 12.16 14.85
N THR A 193 -8.59 12.17 13.56
CA THR A 193 -8.17 11.08 12.67
C THR A 193 -6.71 11.25 12.23
N PHE A 194 -6.09 10.17 11.75
CA PHE A 194 -4.69 10.20 11.28
C PHE A 194 -4.44 11.32 10.24
N GLY A 195 -5.30 11.42 9.22
CA GLY A 195 -5.17 12.46 8.18
C GLY A 195 -5.47 13.89 8.65
N ALA A 196 -6.00 14.05 9.86
CA ALA A 196 -6.32 15.36 10.45
C ALA A 196 -5.31 15.81 11.51
N LEU A 197 -4.31 14.97 11.85
CA LEU A 197 -3.41 15.22 12.98
C LEU A 197 -2.60 16.50 12.86
N LEU A 198 -2.11 16.83 11.65
CA LEU A 198 -1.28 18.00 11.41
C LEU A 198 -2.07 19.27 11.07
N ASN A 199 -3.40 19.14 10.91
CA ASN A 199 -4.32 20.22 10.51
C ASN A 199 -5.04 20.87 11.70
N LYS A 200 -4.53 20.68 12.92
CA LYS A 200 -5.05 21.33 14.13
C LYS A 200 -4.45 22.71 14.31
N LYS A 201 -5.18 23.60 14.97
CA LYS A 201 -4.64 24.92 15.38
C LYS A 201 -3.54 24.70 16.41
N ASP A 202 -2.51 25.54 16.40
CA ASP A 202 -1.36 25.37 17.29
C ASP A 202 -1.76 25.33 18.78
N SER A 203 -2.79 26.10 19.18
CA SER A 203 -3.34 26.10 20.54
C SER A 203 -3.94 24.75 20.98
N GLU A 204 -4.28 23.86 20.06
CA GLU A 204 -4.93 22.58 20.36
C GLU A 204 -3.94 21.48 20.77
N TYR A 205 -2.66 21.57 20.37
CA TYR A 205 -1.66 20.53 20.65
C TYR A 205 -1.29 20.41 22.15
N GLY A 206 -1.63 21.40 22.98
CA GLY A 206 -1.47 21.34 24.43
C GLY A 206 -2.62 20.63 25.18
N SER A 207 -3.71 20.30 24.48
CA SER A 207 -4.95 19.78 25.07
C SER A 207 -4.81 18.35 25.63
N THR A 208 -5.74 17.95 26.48
CA THR A 208 -5.83 16.57 26.99
C THR A 208 -6.01 15.55 25.86
N THR A 209 -6.82 15.88 24.86
CA THR A 209 -7.02 15.01 23.69
C THR A 209 -5.74 14.88 22.87
N ALA A 210 -5.02 15.98 22.63
CA ALA A 210 -3.77 15.96 21.87
C ALA A 210 -2.71 15.08 22.55
N LYS A 211 -2.59 15.20 23.88
CA LYS A 211 -1.72 14.34 24.71
C LYS A 211 -2.12 12.87 24.65
N LYS A 212 -3.43 12.57 24.71
CA LYS A 212 -3.94 11.19 24.58
C LYS A 212 -3.55 10.57 23.22
N VAL A 213 -3.69 11.33 22.14
CA VAL A 213 -3.29 10.89 20.80
C VAL A 213 -1.77 10.69 20.73
N ALA A 214 -0.98 11.60 21.30
CA ALA A 214 0.48 11.46 21.36
C ALA A 214 0.89 10.21 22.17
N ASP A 215 0.22 9.94 23.29
CA ASP A 215 0.43 8.74 24.10
C ASP A 215 0.12 7.45 23.32
N ASN A 216 -0.96 7.46 22.53
CA ASN A 216 -1.25 6.36 21.62
C ASN A 216 -0.13 6.20 20.59
N ILE A 217 0.33 7.28 19.94
CA ILE A 217 1.43 7.25 18.96
C ILE A 217 2.71 6.66 19.55
N VAL A 218 3.10 7.07 20.75
CA VAL A 218 4.25 6.48 21.45
C VAL A 218 4.02 5.00 21.73
N ALA A 219 2.80 4.60 22.11
CA ALA A 219 2.50 3.22 22.52
C ALA A 219 2.56 2.19 21.38
N PHE A 220 2.37 2.58 20.12
CA PHE A 220 2.50 1.70 18.94
C PHE A 220 3.75 1.98 18.09
N GLN A 221 4.71 2.75 18.60
CA GLN A 221 6.03 2.86 17.96
C GLN A 221 6.73 1.50 17.99
N ASN A 222 7.27 1.06 16.86
CA ASN A 222 8.02 -0.20 16.77
C ASN A 222 9.37 -0.09 17.49
N SER A 223 9.96 -1.22 17.86
CA SER A 223 11.26 -1.26 18.56
C SER A 223 12.41 -0.65 17.76
N ASN A 224 12.30 -0.62 16.42
CA ASN A 224 13.26 0.02 15.54
C ASN A 224 13.07 1.55 15.42
N GLY A 225 12.08 2.13 16.09
CA GLY A 225 11.81 3.58 16.10
C GLY A 225 10.82 4.07 15.03
N GLY A 226 10.53 3.28 14.00
CA GLY A 226 9.55 3.64 12.98
C GLY A 226 8.10 3.29 13.37
N TRP A 227 7.16 3.62 12.49
CA TRP A 227 5.74 3.32 12.65
C TRP A 227 5.16 2.60 11.44
N MET A 228 4.12 1.81 11.70
CA MET A 228 3.28 1.24 10.66
C MET A 228 2.44 2.31 9.95
N LYS A 229 1.99 1.98 8.74
CA LYS A 229 0.97 2.74 8.01
C LYS A 229 -0.36 2.73 8.75
N VAL A 230 -1.02 3.90 8.78
CA VAL A 230 -2.35 4.09 9.34
C VAL A 230 -3.21 4.79 8.29
N VAL A 231 -4.45 4.32 8.11
CA VAL A 231 -5.38 4.94 7.15
C VAL A 231 -5.91 6.25 7.72
N ASP A 232 -6.02 7.29 6.89
CA ASP A 232 -6.41 8.66 7.29
C ASP A 232 -7.65 8.77 8.16
N ALA A 233 -8.62 7.88 7.96
CA ALA A 233 -9.91 7.89 8.65
C ALA A 233 -9.84 7.31 10.08
N VAL A 234 -8.76 6.64 10.47
CA VAL A 234 -8.64 6.00 11.80
C VAL A 234 -8.63 7.05 12.91
N ASP A 235 -9.50 6.87 13.91
CA ASP A 235 -9.62 7.69 15.13
C ASP A 235 -8.42 7.42 16.05
N MET A 236 -7.47 8.37 16.09
CA MET A 236 -6.24 8.22 16.86
C MET A 236 -6.43 8.44 18.37
N THR A 237 -7.66 8.74 18.82
CA THR A 237 -7.99 8.77 20.26
C THR A 237 -8.21 7.39 20.85
N GLN A 238 -8.35 6.35 20.02
CA GLN A 238 -8.47 4.96 20.43
C GLN A 238 -7.11 4.27 20.42
N SER A 239 -6.95 3.26 21.29
CA SER A 239 -5.75 2.42 21.24
C SER A 239 -5.74 1.65 19.93
N ILE A 240 -4.66 1.78 19.17
CA ILE A 240 -4.43 0.97 17.97
C ILE A 240 -3.42 -0.16 18.19
N LYS A 241 -2.79 -0.19 19.38
CA LYS A 241 -1.73 -1.14 19.74
C LYS A 241 -2.23 -2.59 19.73
N ASP A 242 -3.40 -2.81 20.33
CA ASP A 242 -3.98 -4.15 20.55
C ASP A 242 -4.87 -4.61 19.38
N GLN A 243 -5.21 -3.70 18.46
CA GLN A 243 -5.98 -3.99 17.24
C GLN A 243 -5.07 -4.28 16.04
N SER A 244 -3.76 -4.01 16.15
CA SER A 244 -2.76 -4.50 15.20
C SER A 244 -2.34 -5.90 15.65
N ALA A 245 -2.68 -6.93 14.86
CA ALA A 245 -2.53 -8.34 15.28
C ALA A 245 -1.10 -8.78 15.65
N THR A 246 -0.06 -7.97 15.38
CA THR A 246 1.23 -7.88 16.09
C THR A 246 2.15 -6.95 15.27
N LEU A 247 2.49 -5.77 15.80
CA LEU A 247 3.50 -4.81 15.31
C LEU A 247 3.78 -4.88 13.80
N LEU A 248 2.90 -4.26 13.01
CA LEU A 248 3.06 -4.13 11.56
C LEU A 248 4.39 -3.42 11.23
N LYS A 249 5.03 -3.82 10.13
CA LYS A 249 6.34 -3.33 9.69
C LYS A 249 6.40 -1.80 9.64
N SER A 250 7.49 -1.23 10.14
CA SER A 250 7.79 0.20 9.99
C SER A 250 7.96 0.57 8.52
N THR A 251 7.48 1.75 8.14
CA THR A 251 7.48 2.23 6.76
C THR A 251 7.47 3.74 6.68
N ILE A 252 7.83 4.26 5.51
CA ILE A 252 7.64 5.66 5.11
C ILE A 252 6.53 5.81 4.05
N ASP A 253 5.83 4.72 3.72
CA ASP A 253 4.67 4.70 2.83
C ASP A 253 3.47 5.46 3.43
N ASN A 254 2.71 6.18 2.59
CA ASN A 254 1.54 6.97 2.99
C ASN A 254 1.77 7.84 4.25
N ASP A 255 2.86 8.61 4.25
CA ASP A 255 3.23 9.55 5.33
C ASP A 255 3.48 8.88 6.70
N ALA A 256 3.57 7.56 6.75
CA ALA A 256 3.92 6.82 7.96
C ALA A 256 5.31 7.22 8.45
N THR A 257 5.52 7.11 9.77
CA THR A 257 6.68 7.63 10.49
C THR A 257 6.75 9.16 10.50
N ILE A 258 6.59 9.83 9.35
CA ILE A 258 6.69 11.28 9.21
C ILE A 258 5.56 12.00 9.95
N THR A 259 4.30 11.61 9.72
CA THR A 259 3.15 12.25 10.38
C THR A 259 3.21 12.10 11.89
N GLN A 260 3.58 10.91 12.37
CA GLN A 260 3.75 10.62 13.79
C GLN A 260 4.84 11.52 14.41
N MET A 261 6.00 11.63 13.76
CA MET A 261 7.09 12.49 14.21
C MET A 261 6.69 13.96 14.25
N ARG A 262 6.10 14.49 13.16
CA ARG A 262 5.62 15.88 13.10
C ARG A 262 4.59 16.17 14.20
N TYR A 263 3.68 15.23 14.45
CA TYR A 263 2.68 15.38 15.51
C TYR A 263 3.31 15.37 16.91
N LEU A 264 4.25 14.45 17.18
CA LEU A 264 4.97 14.38 18.44
C LEU A 264 5.77 15.65 18.72
N ALA A 265 6.42 16.23 17.71
CA ALA A 265 7.13 17.51 17.83
C ALA A 265 6.18 18.64 18.22
N LYS A 266 5.02 18.76 17.55
CA LYS A 266 4.00 19.78 17.90
C LYS A 266 3.48 19.64 19.33
N VAL A 267 3.18 18.42 19.78
CA VAL A 267 2.70 18.18 21.16
C VAL A 267 3.83 18.39 22.18
N TYR A 268 5.08 18.02 21.85
CA TYR A 268 6.23 18.33 22.69
C TYR A 268 6.38 19.84 22.88
N THR A 269 6.39 20.63 21.80
CA THR A 269 6.54 22.08 21.87
C THR A 269 5.44 22.74 22.70
N ALA A 270 4.22 22.23 22.62
CA ALA A 270 3.10 22.75 23.42
C ALA A 270 3.11 22.32 24.90
N THR A 271 3.88 21.30 25.28
CA THR A 271 3.74 20.65 26.61
C THR A 271 5.04 20.46 27.40
N GLY A 272 6.20 20.49 26.75
CA GLY A 272 7.50 20.17 27.34
C GLY A 272 7.66 18.71 27.79
N ASN A 273 6.75 17.80 27.42
CA ASN A 273 6.80 16.43 27.90
C ASN A 273 7.86 15.61 27.13
N LYS A 274 9.00 15.36 27.79
CA LYS A 274 10.19 14.72 27.21
C LYS A 274 9.94 13.37 26.54
N LYS A 275 8.93 12.61 26.97
CA LYS A 275 8.60 11.30 26.33
C LYS A 275 8.30 11.44 24.83
N TYR A 276 7.72 12.56 24.41
CA TYR A 276 7.42 12.82 22.99
C TYR A 276 8.68 13.15 22.21
N ALA A 277 9.61 13.93 22.78
CA ALA A 277 10.92 14.18 22.18
C ALA A 277 11.74 12.89 22.09
N GLU A 278 11.75 12.05 23.13
CA GLU A 278 12.44 10.75 23.11
C GLU A 278 11.89 9.82 22.03
N SER A 279 10.56 9.77 21.85
CA SER A 279 9.93 8.99 20.78
C SER A 279 10.21 9.58 19.40
N PHE A 280 10.23 10.92 19.26
CA PHE A 280 10.67 11.60 18.05
C PHE A 280 12.11 11.22 17.67
N MET A 281 13.04 11.25 18.63
CA MET A 281 14.45 10.91 18.38
C MET A 281 14.65 9.45 17.96
N LYS A 282 13.83 8.52 18.45
CA LYS A 282 13.81 7.14 17.94
C LYS A 282 13.38 7.09 16.47
N GLY A 283 12.38 7.89 16.08
CA GLY A 283 11.98 8.05 14.68
C GLY A 283 13.07 8.67 13.82
N LEU A 284 13.79 9.66 14.35
CA LEU A 284 14.89 10.31 13.64
C LEU A 284 16.03 9.31 13.37
N ASN A 285 16.43 8.54 14.39
CA ASN A 285 17.43 7.48 14.22
C ASN A 285 16.96 6.42 13.22
N TYR A 286 15.68 6.00 13.28
CA TYR A 286 15.10 5.08 12.30
C TYR A 286 15.31 5.59 10.86
N LEU A 287 14.98 6.86 10.58
CA LEU A 287 15.15 7.43 9.24
C LEU A 287 16.63 7.49 8.81
N VAL A 288 17.52 7.92 9.70
CA VAL A 288 18.96 8.02 9.40
C VAL A 288 19.59 6.64 9.18
N ASP A 289 19.33 5.69 10.10
CA ASP A 289 19.86 4.33 10.06
C ASP A 289 19.30 3.52 8.87
N GLY A 290 18.12 3.88 8.38
CA GLY A 290 17.45 3.24 7.26
C GLY A 290 17.91 3.71 5.88
N GLN A 291 18.76 4.74 5.79
CA GLN A 291 19.24 5.28 4.52
C GLN A 291 20.27 4.34 3.88
N TYR A 292 20.11 4.04 2.59
CA TYR A 292 21.09 3.29 1.82
C TYR A 292 22.41 4.05 1.64
N ASP A 293 23.46 3.31 1.26
CA ASP A 293 24.77 3.91 1.00
C ASP A 293 24.73 4.94 -0.13
N ASN A 294 23.89 4.73 -1.14
CA ASN A 294 23.64 5.68 -2.23
C ASN A 294 22.72 6.86 -1.83
N GLY A 295 22.21 6.92 -0.61
CA GLY A 295 21.38 8.02 -0.11
C GLY A 295 19.87 7.82 -0.27
N GLY A 296 19.41 6.76 -0.94
CA GLY A 296 18.00 6.44 -1.08
C GLY A 296 17.38 5.75 0.15
N TRP A 297 16.05 5.56 0.11
CA TRP A 297 15.31 4.78 1.11
C TRP A 297 14.39 3.74 0.47
N ALA A 298 14.37 2.55 1.05
CA ALA A 298 13.30 1.58 0.82
C ALA A 298 11.95 2.05 1.37
N GLN A 299 10.86 1.50 0.83
CA GLN A 299 9.52 1.75 1.35
C GLN A 299 9.35 1.19 2.78
N TYR A 300 9.90 -0.01 3.04
CA TYR A 300 9.89 -0.68 4.34
C TYR A 300 11.32 -1.01 4.77
N PHE A 301 11.69 -0.74 6.02
CA PHE A 301 13.03 -1.04 6.54
C PHE A 301 13.01 -1.33 8.05
N PRO A 302 14.00 -2.07 8.59
CA PRO A 302 15.22 -2.58 7.94
C PRO A 302 15.00 -3.81 7.04
N VAL A 303 13.82 -4.45 7.07
CA VAL A 303 13.54 -5.63 6.25
C VAL A 303 12.59 -5.27 5.10
N ALA A 304 13.17 -5.15 3.91
CA ALA A 304 12.47 -4.98 2.65
C ALA A 304 12.48 -6.28 1.83
N THR A 305 11.43 -6.54 1.06
CA THR A 305 11.31 -7.72 0.18
C THR A 305 10.65 -7.31 -1.13
N GLY A 306 11.03 -7.97 -2.24
CA GLY A 306 10.52 -7.61 -3.56
C GLY A 306 10.70 -6.12 -3.87
N TYR A 307 9.72 -5.47 -4.51
CA TYR A 307 9.84 -4.06 -4.89
C TYR A 307 9.94 -3.08 -3.70
N PHE A 308 9.68 -3.52 -2.47
CA PHE A 308 9.82 -2.64 -1.30
C PHE A 308 11.27 -2.25 -1.00
N LYS A 309 12.25 -2.97 -1.56
CA LYS A 309 13.67 -2.64 -1.44
C LYS A 309 14.08 -1.47 -2.34
N ASN A 310 13.26 -1.16 -3.35
CA ASN A 310 13.53 -0.11 -4.31
C ASN A 310 13.62 1.25 -3.59
N ILE A 311 14.46 2.12 -4.10
CA ILE A 311 14.47 3.53 -3.70
C ILE A 311 13.09 4.12 -4.04
N THR A 312 12.38 4.57 -3.02
CA THR A 312 10.96 4.91 -3.11
C THR A 312 10.74 6.42 -3.11
N ILE A 313 10.43 6.97 -4.28
CA ILE A 313 9.93 8.36 -4.40
C ILE A 313 8.40 8.39 -4.27
N ASN A 314 7.73 7.27 -4.60
CA ASN A 314 6.29 7.07 -4.52
C ASN A 314 5.67 7.54 -3.20
N ASP A 315 4.45 8.06 -3.28
CA ASP A 315 3.70 8.60 -2.13
C ASP A 315 4.52 9.64 -1.36
N ASN A 316 5.38 10.39 -2.08
CA ASN A 316 6.24 11.45 -1.59
C ASN A 316 7.28 10.99 -0.56
N ALA A 317 7.54 9.68 -0.44
CA ALA A 317 8.26 9.09 0.68
C ALA A 317 9.61 9.76 0.95
N MET A 318 10.54 9.75 -0.02
CA MET A 318 11.85 10.41 0.14
C MET A 318 11.75 11.92 0.35
N ALA A 319 10.88 12.62 -0.38
CA ALA A 319 10.73 14.06 -0.24
C ALA A 319 10.22 14.45 1.17
N ASN A 320 9.29 13.68 1.73
CA ASN A 320 8.77 13.88 3.08
C ASN A 320 9.82 13.59 4.17
N VAL A 321 10.65 12.56 3.98
CA VAL A 321 11.80 12.27 4.85
C VAL A 321 12.74 13.46 4.84
N LEU A 322 13.24 13.84 3.67
CA LEU A 322 14.23 14.91 3.54
C LEU A 322 13.70 16.25 4.03
N GLU A 323 12.42 16.56 3.79
CA GLU A 323 11.80 17.77 4.29
C GLU A 323 11.74 17.79 5.82
N LEU A 324 11.39 16.68 6.47
CA LEU A 324 11.41 16.59 7.94
C LEU A 324 12.83 16.74 8.50
N LEU A 325 13.82 16.10 7.87
CA LEU A 325 15.22 16.24 8.28
C LEU A 325 15.70 17.69 8.10
N LEU A 326 15.29 18.35 7.01
CA LEU A 326 15.61 19.76 6.76
C LEU A 326 15.00 20.67 7.84
N ASP A 327 13.72 20.47 8.19
CA ASP A 327 13.06 21.20 9.28
C ASP A 327 13.84 21.07 10.61
N VAL A 328 14.38 19.88 10.87
CA VAL A 328 15.18 19.59 12.07
C VAL A 328 16.50 20.35 12.08
N VAL A 329 17.28 20.29 11.00
CA VAL A 329 18.61 20.95 10.97
C VAL A 329 18.51 22.47 10.89
N GLN A 330 17.46 23.00 10.25
CA GLN A 330 17.17 24.44 10.20
C GLN A 330 16.57 24.97 11.51
N ALA A 331 16.23 24.08 12.46
CA ALA A 331 15.51 24.42 13.68
C ALA A 331 14.21 25.20 13.38
N ASP A 332 13.47 24.76 12.36
CA ASP A 332 12.16 25.33 12.03
C ASP A 332 11.24 25.31 13.27
N PRO A 333 10.27 26.24 13.38
CA PRO A 333 9.42 26.34 14.55
C PRO A 333 8.79 25.01 14.97
N GLY A 334 9.15 24.54 16.17
CA GLY A 334 8.72 23.25 16.71
C GLY A 334 9.83 22.18 16.76
N TYR A 335 10.99 22.41 16.16
CA TYR A 335 12.14 21.48 16.14
C TYR A 335 13.38 22.01 16.88
N GLU A 336 13.31 23.20 17.49
CA GLU A 336 14.44 23.82 18.18
C GLU A 336 14.98 22.97 19.35
N PHE A 337 14.16 22.06 19.89
CA PHE A 337 14.58 21.13 20.93
C PHE A 337 15.61 20.13 20.41
N VAL A 338 15.59 19.77 19.12
CA VAL A 338 16.56 18.84 18.55
C VAL A 338 17.93 19.50 18.49
N THR A 339 18.02 20.72 17.96
CA THR A 339 19.29 21.44 17.87
C THR A 339 19.84 21.92 19.22
N LYS A 340 18.99 22.06 20.25
CA LYS A 340 19.40 22.45 21.61
C LYS A 340 19.75 21.27 22.51
N GLU A 341 18.94 20.22 22.51
CA GLU A 341 19.09 19.08 23.42
C GLU A 341 19.84 17.89 22.80
N TYR A 342 19.86 17.80 21.46
CA TYR A 342 20.45 16.70 20.69
C TYR A 342 21.38 17.24 19.59
N ALA A 343 22.12 18.32 19.89
CA ALA A 343 22.98 19.02 18.95
C ALA A 343 24.04 18.11 18.30
N ASP A 344 24.48 17.07 19.01
CA ASP A 344 25.44 16.07 18.54
C ASP A 344 24.91 15.24 17.35
N LYS A 345 23.58 15.18 17.17
CA LYS A 345 22.95 14.48 16.04
C LYS A 345 22.89 15.30 14.75
N ILE A 346 23.01 16.62 14.83
CA ILE A 346 22.82 17.51 13.67
C ILE A 346 23.81 17.23 12.53
N PRO A 347 25.12 16.98 12.77
CA PRO A 347 26.05 16.65 11.68
C PRO A 347 25.68 15.35 10.94
N GLU A 348 25.18 14.36 11.67
CA GLU A 348 24.73 13.07 11.12
C GLU A 348 23.48 13.25 10.25
N VAL A 349 22.50 14.04 10.74
CA VAL A 349 21.29 14.38 9.99
C VAL A 349 21.62 15.20 8.74
N GLN A 350 22.53 16.18 8.83
CA GLN A 350 22.97 16.97 7.68
C GLN A 350 23.60 16.07 6.61
N LYS A 351 24.50 15.15 6.99
CA LYS A 351 25.08 14.19 6.06
C LYS A 351 24.03 13.31 5.39
N CYS A 352 22.99 12.92 6.14
CA CYS A 352 21.86 12.15 5.61
C CYS A 352 21.07 12.95 4.55
N ILE A 353 20.82 14.24 4.80
CA ILE A 353 20.20 15.16 3.83
C ILE A 353 21.06 15.28 2.58
N ASP A 354 22.36 15.55 2.73
CA ASP A 354 23.29 15.74 1.60
C ASP A 354 23.31 14.51 0.69
N LYS A 355 23.41 13.31 1.28
CA LYS A 355 23.32 12.04 0.53
C LYS A 355 21.98 11.86 -0.17
N GLY A 356 20.88 12.20 0.49
CA GLY A 356 19.55 12.06 -0.10
C GLY A 356 19.29 13.05 -1.23
N ILE A 357 19.81 14.28 -1.14
CA ILE A 357 19.80 15.24 -2.24
C ILE A 357 20.61 14.70 -3.41
N GLN A 358 21.83 14.20 -3.17
CA GLN A 358 22.65 13.64 -4.24
C GLN A 358 21.95 12.46 -4.92
N CYS A 359 21.34 11.56 -4.13
CA CYS A 359 20.53 10.46 -4.66
C CYS A 359 19.41 10.96 -5.58
N ILE A 360 18.63 11.97 -5.15
CA ILE A 360 17.60 12.57 -6.01
C ILE A 360 18.19 13.09 -7.32
N LEU A 361 19.34 13.77 -7.29
CA LEU A 361 19.97 14.29 -8.51
C LEU A 361 20.44 13.17 -9.44
N ASP A 362 21.05 12.12 -8.89
CA ASP A 362 21.53 10.94 -9.63
C ASP A 362 20.37 10.15 -10.26
N LEU A 363 19.19 10.16 -9.63
CA LEU A 363 17.99 9.49 -10.13
C LEU A 363 17.23 10.27 -11.22
N GLN A 364 17.60 11.53 -11.50
CA GLN A 364 16.85 12.33 -12.48
C GLN A 364 16.97 11.71 -13.87
N ILE A 365 15.82 11.41 -14.48
CA ILE A 365 15.77 10.70 -15.76
C ILE A 365 16.25 11.62 -16.88
N GLU A 366 17.20 11.14 -17.67
CA GLU A 366 17.68 11.79 -18.88
C GLU A 366 17.11 11.09 -20.12
N VAL A 367 16.56 11.87 -21.04
CA VAL A 367 16.09 11.38 -22.35
C VAL A 367 16.78 12.18 -23.44
N ASP A 368 17.49 11.48 -24.33
CA ASP A 368 18.24 12.08 -25.44
C ASP A 368 19.19 13.23 -25.01
N GLY A 369 19.87 13.07 -23.86
CA GLY A 369 20.79 14.10 -23.34
C GLY A 369 20.13 15.23 -22.56
N VAL A 370 18.81 15.16 -22.32
CA VAL A 370 18.04 16.21 -21.65
C VAL A 370 17.44 15.69 -20.35
N LYS A 371 17.82 16.31 -19.22
CA LYS A 371 17.22 16.04 -17.91
C LYS A 371 15.71 16.31 -17.95
N THR A 372 14.96 15.44 -17.30
CA THR A 372 13.49 15.51 -17.25
C THR A 372 13.02 15.58 -15.79
N ALA A 373 12.38 14.53 -15.30
CA ALA A 373 11.83 14.41 -13.97
C ALA A 373 12.18 13.03 -13.39
N TRP A 374 11.37 12.48 -12.48
CA TRP A 374 11.69 11.25 -11.74
C TRP A 374 10.62 10.17 -11.90
N ALA A 375 11.03 8.91 -11.77
CA ALA A 375 10.13 7.77 -11.59
C ALA A 375 9.65 7.65 -10.14
N SER A 376 8.62 6.83 -9.93
CA SER A 376 8.10 6.55 -8.59
C SER A 376 8.97 5.56 -7.81
N GLN A 377 9.69 4.68 -8.49
CA GLN A 377 10.60 3.69 -7.88
C GLN A 377 11.85 3.50 -8.73
N TYR A 378 12.97 3.25 -8.06
CA TYR A 378 14.26 2.94 -8.68
C TYR A 378 14.90 1.73 -8.01
N ASP A 379 15.57 0.89 -8.77
CA ASP A 379 16.33 -0.22 -8.19
C ASP A 379 17.49 0.32 -7.33
N GLU A 380 17.67 -0.24 -6.15
CA GLU A 380 18.58 0.27 -5.12
C GLU A 380 20.07 0.07 -5.44
N VAL A 381 20.38 -0.72 -6.47
CA VAL A 381 21.75 -1.00 -6.90
C VAL A 381 22.07 -0.28 -8.20
N THR A 382 21.20 -0.44 -9.20
CA THR A 382 21.42 0.08 -10.56
C THR A 382 20.98 1.53 -10.72
N LEU A 383 20.12 2.04 -9.83
CA LEU A 383 19.52 3.37 -9.90
C LEU A 383 18.59 3.58 -11.12
N GLU A 384 18.22 2.49 -11.82
CA GLU A 384 17.32 2.55 -12.96
C GLU A 384 15.85 2.55 -12.51
N PRO A 385 14.95 3.27 -13.22
CA PRO A 385 13.52 3.18 -13.00
C PRO A 385 13.04 1.74 -13.03
N THR A 386 12.23 1.35 -12.04
CA THR A 386 11.76 -0.03 -11.89
C THR A 386 10.28 -0.07 -11.49
N PHE A 387 9.72 -1.27 -11.37
CA PHE A 387 8.33 -1.46 -10.97
C PHE A 387 8.10 -1.08 -9.50
N GLY A 388 6.94 -0.46 -9.24
CA GLY A 388 6.28 -0.52 -7.93
C GLY A 388 5.31 -1.69 -7.90
N ARG A 389 4.02 -1.40 -7.67
CA ARG A 389 2.96 -2.38 -7.88
C ARG A 389 2.89 -2.80 -9.34
N ALA A 390 2.18 -3.90 -9.63
CA ALA A 390 2.07 -4.46 -10.99
C ALA A 390 1.65 -3.46 -12.08
N TYR A 391 0.91 -2.42 -11.73
CA TYR A 391 0.42 -1.37 -12.63
C TYR A 391 1.24 -0.07 -12.56
N GLU A 392 2.32 -0.04 -11.78
CA GLU A 392 3.25 1.08 -11.62
C GLU A 392 4.55 0.69 -12.32
N ILE A 393 4.52 0.83 -13.64
CA ILE A 393 5.60 0.42 -14.54
C ILE A 393 6.76 1.42 -14.50
N PRO A 394 7.99 1.03 -14.92
CA PRO A 394 9.11 1.95 -15.10
C PRO A 394 8.72 3.11 -16.03
N SER A 395 8.55 4.31 -15.46
CA SER A 395 7.99 5.47 -16.15
C SER A 395 8.29 6.75 -15.38
N ILE A 396 8.23 7.90 -16.06
CA ILE A 396 8.35 9.21 -15.41
C ILE A 396 7.04 9.48 -14.65
N ALA A 397 7.11 9.74 -13.35
CA ALA A 397 5.99 9.91 -12.43
C ALA A 397 5.78 11.40 -12.09
N THR A 398 4.67 11.97 -12.56
CA THR A 398 4.45 13.43 -12.53
C THR A 398 4.27 13.98 -11.11
N GLN A 399 3.44 13.33 -10.30
CA GLN A 399 3.09 13.85 -8.97
C GLN A 399 4.30 13.84 -8.03
N GLU A 400 5.03 12.72 -8.03
CA GLU A 400 6.27 12.52 -7.28
C GLU A 400 7.33 13.53 -7.69
N SER A 401 7.47 13.76 -8.99
CA SER A 401 8.39 14.76 -9.52
C SER A 401 8.08 16.18 -9.05
N VAL A 402 6.79 16.59 -9.06
CA VAL A 402 6.36 17.89 -8.51
C VAL A 402 6.78 18.01 -7.05
N ARG A 403 6.56 16.97 -6.25
CA ARG A 403 6.92 16.99 -4.83
C ARG A 403 8.44 17.05 -4.59
N VAL A 404 9.22 16.31 -5.37
CA VAL A 404 10.69 16.37 -5.34
C VAL A 404 11.16 17.80 -5.61
N MET A 405 10.63 18.45 -6.67
CA MET A 405 10.98 19.84 -6.98
C MET A 405 10.57 20.80 -5.86
N GLN A 406 9.40 20.62 -5.24
CA GLN A 406 9.00 21.44 -4.09
C GLN A 406 9.98 21.34 -2.92
N PHE A 407 10.49 20.14 -2.64
CA PHE A 407 11.53 19.94 -1.63
C PHE A 407 12.84 20.64 -2.04
N LEU A 408 13.33 20.42 -3.27
CA LEU A 408 14.56 21.03 -3.75
C LEU A 408 14.53 22.56 -3.73
N MET A 409 13.36 23.17 -3.98
CA MET A 409 13.16 24.62 -3.89
C MET A 409 13.16 25.17 -2.45
N ARG A 410 13.17 24.33 -1.41
CA ARG A 410 13.35 24.78 -0.02
C ARG A 410 14.80 25.08 0.36
N LEU A 411 15.76 24.59 -0.43
CA LEU A 411 17.17 24.80 -0.13
C LEU A 411 17.50 26.29 -0.28
N GLU A 412 18.07 26.90 0.77
CA GLU A 412 18.38 28.33 0.80
C GLU A 412 19.53 28.72 -0.15
N ASP A 413 20.53 27.83 -0.28
CA ASP A 413 21.67 27.98 -1.18
C ASP A 413 21.79 26.72 -2.09
N PRO A 414 20.89 26.56 -3.07
CA PRO A 414 20.87 25.36 -3.90
C PRO A 414 22.09 25.34 -4.84
N SER A 415 22.71 24.16 -4.99
CA SER A 415 23.79 23.98 -5.96
C SER A 415 23.32 24.23 -7.39
N LYS A 416 24.25 24.51 -8.31
CA LYS A 416 23.92 24.65 -9.74
C LYS A 416 23.18 23.43 -10.29
N GLU A 417 23.56 22.25 -9.84
CA GLU A 417 22.92 21.00 -10.25
C GLU A 417 21.47 20.90 -9.77
N VAL A 418 21.19 21.31 -8.53
CA VAL A 418 19.81 21.44 -8.03
C VAL A 418 19.02 22.42 -8.87
N VAL A 419 19.62 23.57 -9.20
CA VAL A 419 18.95 24.61 -9.99
C VAL A 419 18.58 24.09 -11.39
N GLU A 420 19.52 23.41 -12.05
CA GLU A 420 19.32 22.78 -13.35
C GLU A 420 18.26 21.67 -13.28
N ALA A 421 18.28 20.84 -12.23
CA ALA A 421 17.33 19.75 -12.03
C ALA A 421 15.88 20.27 -11.93
N VAL A 422 15.64 21.31 -11.11
CA VAL A 422 14.30 21.92 -10.96
C VAL A 422 13.86 22.60 -12.25
N LYS A 423 14.75 23.35 -12.93
CA LYS A 423 14.43 24.00 -14.21
C LYS A 423 14.05 22.96 -15.29
N ALA A 424 14.79 21.86 -15.36
CA ALA A 424 14.51 20.76 -16.28
C ALA A 424 13.15 20.10 -16.01
N GLY A 425 12.83 19.81 -14.74
CA GLY A 425 11.55 19.23 -14.36
C GLY A 425 10.36 20.15 -14.67
N MET A 426 10.50 21.46 -14.43
CA MET A 426 9.47 22.44 -14.78
C MET A 426 9.27 22.58 -16.30
N ALA A 427 10.36 22.53 -17.09
CA ALA A 427 10.28 22.52 -18.54
C ALA A 427 9.61 21.25 -19.07
N TRP A 428 9.91 20.09 -18.47
CA TRP A 428 9.25 18.83 -18.80
C TRP A 428 7.74 18.89 -18.50
N LEU A 429 7.35 19.40 -17.32
CA LEU A 429 5.93 19.57 -16.95
C LEU A 429 5.18 20.47 -17.93
N ASP A 430 5.79 21.55 -18.42
CA ASP A 430 5.18 22.41 -19.43
C ASP A 430 5.03 21.68 -20.79
N LYS A 431 6.02 20.87 -21.18
CA LYS A 431 5.99 20.05 -22.41
C LYS A 431 4.87 19.01 -22.40
N VAL A 432 4.64 18.33 -21.27
CA VAL A 432 3.74 17.16 -21.20
C VAL A 432 2.32 17.47 -20.71
N LYS A 433 2.02 18.73 -20.40
CA LYS A 433 0.70 19.14 -19.89
C LYS A 433 -0.41 18.82 -20.90
N ILE A 434 -1.56 18.42 -20.39
CA ILE A 434 -2.76 18.11 -21.17
C ILE A 434 -3.77 19.22 -20.90
N GLU A 435 -3.93 20.11 -21.88
CA GLU A 435 -4.88 21.21 -21.82
C GLU A 435 -6.27 20.77 -22.29
N GLY A 436 -7.31 21.42 -21.79
CA GLY A 436 -8.67 21.22 -22.28
C GLY A 436 -9.32 19.92 -21.81
N LYS A 437 -8.74 19.23 -20.82
CA LYS A 437 -9.22 17.92 -20.33
C LYS A 437 -9.35 17.91 -18.81
N LYS A 438 -10.29 17.11 -18.31
CA LYS A 438 -10.38 16.76 -16.88
C LYS A 438 -10.85 15.33 -16.69
N MET A 439 -10.46 14.74 -15.56
CA MET A 439 -11.07 13.49 -15.09
C MET A 439 -12.34 13.78 -14.31
N THR A 440 -13.38 12.98 -14.56
CA THR A 440 -14.62 13.03 -13.79
C THR A 440 -15.11 11.61 -13.49
N THR A 441 -15.98 11.50 -12.49
CA THR A 441 -16.67 10.25 -12.16
C THR A 441 -18.13 10.42 -12.56
N ILE A 442 -18.60 9.55 -13.46
CA ILE A 442 -20.01 9.45 -13.81
C ILE A 442 -20.65 8.31 -13.02
N THR A 443 -21.91 8.47 -12.62
CA THR A 443 -22.68 7.39 -11.99
C THR A 443 -23.15 6.42 -13.07
N ASP A 444 -22.90 5.13 -12.87
CA ASP A 444 -23.38 4.05 -13.74
C ASP A 444 -23.67 2.80 -12.91
N TYR A 445 -24.94 2.62 -12.52
CA TYR A 445 -25.39 1.49 -11.70
C TYR A 445 -25.36 0.14 -12.43
N SER A 446 -25.07 0.09 -13.73
CA SER A 446 -24.86 -1.17 -14.44
C SER A 446 -23.48 -1.78 -14.20
N LEU A 447 -22.53 -0.98 -13.69
CA LEU A 447 -21.16 -1.37 -13.42
C LEU A 447 -20.97 -1.77 -11.95
N GLU A 448 -19.98 -2.62 -11.68
CA GLU A 448 -19.74 -3.25 -10.36
C GLU A 448 -19.58 -2.24 -9.21
N PHE A 449 -19.10 -1.03 -9.49
CA PHE A 449 -18.90 0.02 -8.48
C PHE A 449 -19.93 1.15 -8.55
N GLY A 450 -20.97 1.00 -9.37
CA GLY A 450 -21.99 2.03 -9.58
C GLY A 450 -21.47 3.33 -10.20
N SER A 451 -20.25 3.36 -10.73
CA SER A 451 -19.57 4.56 -11.22
C SER A 451 -18.52 4.24 -12.28
N ASN A 452 -18.15 5.23 -13.09
CA ASN A 452 -17.06 5.12 -14.04
C ASN A 452 -16.22 6.41 -14.05
N ARG A 453 -14.90 6.28 -13.97
CA ARG A 453 -13.97 7.39 -14.19
C ARG A 453 -13.71 7.56 -15.68
N VAL A 454 -13.97 8.75 -16.18
CA VAL A 454 -13.86 9.10 -17.60
C VAL A 454 -13.11 10.42 -17.78
N LEU A 455 -12.37 10.51 -18.88
CA LEU A 455 -11.73 11.75 -19.32
C LEU A 455 -12.72 12.53 -20.18
N VAL A 456 -12.96 13.80 -19.84
CA VAL A 456 -13.91 14.67 -20.56
C VAL A 456 -13.27 16.01 -20.94
N ASP A 457 -13.85 16.68 -21.93
CA ASP A 457 -13.42 18.03 -22.33
C ASP A 457 -13.75 19.06 -21.24
N ASP A 458 -12.76 19.92 -20.97
CA ASP A 458 -12.89 21.11 -20.15
C ASP A 458 -11.85 22.15 -20.58
N PRO A 459 -12.21 23.12 -21.46
CA PRO A 459 -11.28 24.10 -22.03
C PRO A 459 -10.50 24.96 -21.02
N LYS A 460 -10.91 24.98 -19.74
CA LYS A 460 -10.25 25.75 -18.68
C LYS A 460 -9.30 24.92 -17.81
N SER A 461 -9.27 23.61 -18.02
CA SER A 461 -8.50 22.69 -17.19
C SER A 461 -7.17 22.34 -17.83
N THR A 462 -6.16 22.20 -16.98
CA THR A 462 -4.88 21.56 -17.31
C THR A 462 -4.66 20.41 -16.34
N ILE A 463 -4.38 19.24 -16.89
CA ILE A 463 -4.06 18.03 -16.15
C ILE A 463 -2.77 17.41 -16.70
N TRP A 464 -2.28 16.41 -16.01
CA TRP A 464 -1.18 15.58 -16.45
C TRP A 464 -1.56 14.12 -16.27
N ALA A 465 -1.00 13.25 -17.09
CA ALA A 465 -1.00 11.83 -16.77
C ALA A 465 -0.15 11.58 -15.53
N ARG A 466 -0.48 10.53 -14.80
CA ARG A 466 0.31 10.08 -13.65
C ARG A 466 1.69 9.60 -14.09
N PHE A 467 1.73 8.86 -15.20
CA PHE A 467 2.93 8.22 -15.74
C PHE A 467 3.13 8.54 -17.21
N TYR A 468 4.39 8.74 -17.60
CA TYR A 468 4.81 8.97 -18.97
C TYR A 468 5.93 8.01 -19.37
N GLU A 469 5.90 7.54 -20.61
CA GLU A 469 6.95 6.70 -21.20
C GLU A 469 8.32 7.40 -21.16
N ILE A 470 9.39 6.63 -20.89
CA ILE A 470 10.77 7.15 -20.86
C ILE A 470 11.33 7.12 -22.29
N ASP A 471 10.80 8.03 -23.11
CA ASP A 471 11.28 8.30 -24.47
C ASP A 471 11.04 9.77 -24.82
N SER A 472 11.54 10.24 -25.97
CA SER A 472 11.39 11.65 -26.35
C SER A 472 9.96 12.07 -26.72
N THR A 473 9.05 11.11 -26.88
CA THR A 473 7.64 11.35 -27.15
C THR A 473 6.85 11.67 -25.89
N PHE A 474 7.27 11.15 -24.73
CA PHE A 474 6.60 11.29 -23.44
C PHE A 474 5.10 11.03 -23.56
N LYS A 475 4.72 9.85 -24.08
CA LYS A 475 3.31 9.46 -24.14
C LYS A 475 2.78 9.12 -22.73
N PRO A 476 1.55 9.54 -22.40
CA PRO A 476 0.83 8.98 -21.25
C PRO A 476 0.79 7.45 -21.34
N VAL A 477 1.16 6.79 -20.24
CA VAL A 477 1.10 5.33 -20.13
C VAL A 477 0.20 4.91 -18.97
N PHE A 478 -0.50 3.79 -19.20
CA PHE A 478 -1.42 3.16 -18.27
C PHE A 478 -1.03 1.69 -18.13
N SER A 479 -1.42 1.05 -17.03
CA SER A 479 -1.19 -0.38 -16.87
C SER A 479 -2.26 -1.02 -15.99
N GLY A 480 -2.43 -2.32 -16.16
CA GLY A 480 -3.30 -3.15 -15.35
C GLY A 480 -2.50 -3.95 -14.32
N ARG A 481 -3.20 -4.85 -13.64
CA ARG A 481 -2.55 -5.90 -12.82
C ARG A 481 -1.86 -6.97 -13.69
N ASP A 482 -2.02 -6.87 -15.02
CA ASP A 482 -1.31 -7.66 -16.04
C ASP A 482 0.12 -7.14 -16.29
N SER A 483 0.48 -5.97 -15.76
CA SER A 483 1.77 -5.28 -15.98
C SER A 483 2.05 -4.89 -17.42
N VAL A 484 1.01 -4.83 -18.26
CA VAL A 484 1.15 -4.50 -19.68
C VAL A 484 0.96 -3.00 -19.87
N VAL A 485 1.93 -2.36 -20.53
CA VAL A 485 1.85 -0.96 -20.96
C VAL A 485 0.68 -0.77 -21.92
N LYS A 486 -0.17 0.21 -21.64
CA LYS A 486 -1.29 0.62 -22.48
C LYS A 486 -1.22 2.13 -22.70
N TYR A 487 -1.74 2.60 -23.83
CA TYR A 487 -1.69 4.02 -24.20
C TYR A 487 -3.05 4.72 -24.13
N SER A 488 -4.07 4.00 -23.64
CA SER A 488 -5.38 4.55 -23.33
C SER A 488 -5.88 3.99 -21.99
N MET A 489 -6.52 4.86 -21.20
CA MET A 489 -7.16 4.49 -19.94
C MET A 489 -8.38 3.58 -20.18
N GLU A 490 -8.94 3.60 -21.39
CA GLU A 490 -10.03 2.74 -21.81
C GLU A 490 -9.60 1.28 -21.99
N ASP A 491 -8.30 1.03 -22.15
CA ASP A 491 -7.72 -0.31 -22.36
C ASP A 491 -7.31 -1.01 -21.05
N ILE A 492 -7.22 -0.27 -19.93
CA ILE A 492 -7.00 -0.87 -18.60
C ILE A 492 -8.31 -1.39 -18.00
N SER A 493 -8.16 -2.32 -17.04
CA SER A 493 -9.31 -2.95 -16.39
C SER A 493 -10.23 -1.91 -15.74
N TYR A 494 -11.54 -2.18 -15.75
CA TYR A 494 -12.53 -1.33 -15.10
C TYR A 494 -12.17 -1.04 -13.64
N GLU A 495 -11.59 -2.02 -12.96
CA GLU A 495 -11.14 -1.88 -11.58
C GLU A 495 -10.00 -0.88 -11.43
N ARG A 496 -8.94 -0.99 -12.23
CA ARG A 496 -7.80 -0.06 -12.21
C ARG A 496 -8.17 1.34 -12.66
N ARG A 497 -9.08 1.47 -13.64
CA ARG A 497 -9.60 2.78 -14.09
C ARG A 497 -10.30 3.53 -12.96
N ASN A 498 -11.05 2.83 -12.12
CA ASN A 498 -11.90 3.44 -11.11
C ASN A 498 -11.25 3.55 -9.72
N LYS A 499 -10.27 2.69 -9.40
CA LYS A 499 -9.64 2.63 -8.08
C LYS A 499 -8.25 3.26 -8.01
N TYR A 500 -7.70 3.71 -9.15
CA TYR A 500 -6.41 4.40 -9.22
C TYR A 500 -6.54 5.72 -9.99
N SER A 501 -5.72 6.71 -9.64
CA SER A 501 -5.73 8.04 -10.27
C SER A 501 -4.66 8.11 -11.35
N TRP A 502 -5.09 7.95 -12.60
CA TRP A 502 -4.22 7.97 -13.79
C TRP A 502 -3.97 9.36 -14.37
N TYR A 503 -4.77 10.34 -13.97
CA TYR A 503 -4.56 11.75 -14.29
C TYR A 503 -4.87 12.61 -13.08
N GLY A 504 -4.23 13.78 -13.02
CA GLY A 504 -4.46 14.75 -11.96
C GLY A 504 -3.95 16.14 -12.31
N SER A 505 -4.39 17.12 -11.53
CA SER A 505 -3.84 18.48 -11.52
C SER A 505 -2.73 18.54 -10.47
N TYR A 506 -1.53 18.10 -10.85
CA TYR A 506 -0.40 17.98 -9.93
C TYR A 506 0.35 19.31 -9.73
N LEU A 507 0.58 20.08 -10.80
CA LEU A 507 1.22 21.40 -10.72
C LEU A 507 0.19 22.50 -10.43
N LYS A 508 -0.12 22.69 -9.15
CA LYS A 508 -1.04 23.74 -8.68
C LYS A 508 -0.44 25.15 -8.79
N ASP A 509 -1.28 26.17 -8.75
CA ASP A 509 -0.85 27.56 -8.92
C ASP A 509 0.04 28.05 -7.77
N GLU A 510 -0.13 27.51 -6.56
CA GLU A 510 0.75 27.80 -5.43
C GLU A 510 2.19 27.33 -5.71
N VAL A 511 2.36 26.17 -6.35
CA VAL A 511 3.68 25.63 -6.71
C VAL A 511 4.34 26.45 -7.81
N LYS A 512 3.56 26.92 -8.79
CA LYS A 512 4.07 27.83 -9.84
C LYS A 512 4.53 29.15 -9.23
N THR A 513 3.77 29.67 -8.26
CA THR A 513 4.11 30.90 -7.53
C THR A 513 5.41 30.70 -6.76
N GLN A 514 5.52 29.61 -5.99
CA GLN A 514 6.73 29.22 -5.27
C GLN A 514 7.95 29.14 -6.20
N TYR A 515 7.82 28.50 -7.37
CA TYR A 515 8.91 28.40 -8.34
C TYR A 515 9.37 29.75 -8.88
N ASN A 516 8.42 30.64 -9.21
CA ASN A 516 8.75 31.97 -9.72
C ASN A 516 9.43 32.85 -8.66
N GLU A 517 9.04 32.70 -7.40
CA GLU A 517 9.70 33.40 -6.28
C GLU A 517 11.09 32.84 -6.01
N TRP A 518 11.23 31.51 -6.00
CA TRP A 518 12.51 30.82 -5.84
C TRP A 518 13.51 31.18 -6.94
N LEU A 519 13.10 31.19 -8.22
CA LEU A 519 13.94 31.64 -9.34
C LEU A 519 14.49 33.05 -9.13
N LYS A 520 13.64 33.99 -8.70
CA LYS A 520 14.05 35.38 -8.43
C LYS A 520 15.01 35.50 -7.26
N ALA A 521 14.96 34.56 -6.30
CA ALA A 521 15.83 34.55 -5.14
C ALA A 521 17.23 34.08 -5.51
N ILE A 522 17.35 33.04 -6.33
CA ILE A 522 18.65 32.44 -6.73
C ILE A 522 19.37 33.20 -7.86
N GLU A 523 18.68 34.10 -8.56
CA GLU A 523 19.25 34.95 -9.62
C GLU A 523 19.79 36.29 -9.10
N LYS A 524 19.61 36.59 -7.81
CA LYS A 524 20.18 37.76 -7.12
C LYS A 524 21.53 37.39 -6.51
#